data_AF-A0A8X6YFV1-F1
#
_entry.id   AF-A0A8X6YFV1-F1
#
_cell.length_a   1.000
_cell.length_b   1.000
_cell.length_c   1.000
_cell.angle_alpha   90.00
_cell.angle_beta   90.00
_cell.angle_gamma   90.00
#
_symmetry.space_group_name_H-M   'P 1'
#
loop_
_entity.id
_entity.type
_entity.pdbx_description
1 polymer ?
#
loop_
_entity_poly.entity_id
_entity_poly.type
_entity_poly.pdbx_seq_one_letter_code
_entity_poly.pdbx_strand_id
1 'polypeptide(L)'
;MSEDDPTKWFKHVPSLQEVLNSTFQRSILLNYSFGTQINNKTDLRIQQLIDEQLQLEFNENRELLRKAAKSQIIKVQNENKKSYNLRRKSPCLYSVKDLVAIKRTQHGPGQNSASNLYRSI
;
A
#
# COMPACT_ATOMS: atom_id res chain seq x y z
N MET A 1 -31.84 3.66 7.86
CA MET A 1 -32.95 4.64 8.06
C MET A 1 -33.27 5.45 6.80
N SER A 2 -33.39 4.76 5.68
CA SER A 2 -34.15 5.16 4.48
C SER A 2 -34.75 3.92 3.81
N GLU A 3 -34.72 2.77 4.50
CA GLU A 3 -35.11 1.46 3.95
C GLU A 3 -36.63 1.34 3.80
N ASP A 4 -37.40 2.06 4.63
CA ASP A 4 -38.85 1.93 4.62
C ASP A 4 -39.54 2.86 3.61
N ASP A 5 -38.92 3.99 3.23
CA ASP A 5 -39.45 4.93 2.21
C ASP A 5 -38.38 5.95 1.73
N PRO A 6 -37.68 5.70 0.60
CA PRO A 6 -36.61 6.57 0.09
C PRO A 6 -37.08 7.97 -0.33
N THR A 7 -38.38 8.15 -0.54
CA THR A 7 -38.97 9.46 -0.92
C THR A 7 -38.99 10.46 0.24
N LYS A 8 -38.80 10.00 1.49
CA LYS A 8 -38.90 10.82 2.70
C LYS A 8 -37.55 11.21 3.32
N TRP A 9 -36.45 11.06 2.58
CA TRP A 9 -35.08 11.36 3.04
C TRP A 9 -34.93 12.77 3.64
N PHE A 10 -35.67 13.76 3.11
CA PHE A 10 -35.63 15.15 3.57
C PHE A 10 -35.99 15.33 5.05
N LYS A 11 -36.76 14.41 5.64
CA LYS A 11 -37.10 14.44 7.08
C LYS A 11 -35.88 14.25 7.98
N HIS A 12 -34.84 13.60 7.48
CA HIS A 12 -33.61 13.31 8.23
C HIS A 12 -32.55 14.40 8.06
N VAL A 13 -32.75 15.37 7.14
CA VAL A 13 -31.79 16.44 6.84
C VAL A 13 -31.42 17.28 8.07
N PRO A 14 -32.37 17.73 8.92
CA PRO A 14 -32.02 18.51 10.11
C PRO A 14 -31.11 17.74 11.08
N SER A 15 -31.41 16.44 11.28
CA SER A 15 -30.62 15.57 12.15
C SER A 15 -29.24 15.27 11.56
N LEU A 16 -29.15 15.05 10.25
CA LEU A 16 -27.88 14.91 9.54
C LEU A 16 -27.02 16.18 9.66
N GLN A 17 -27.63 17.35 9.48
CA GLN A 17 -26.92 18.63 9.60
C GLN A 17 -26.36 18.83 11.02
N GLU A 18 -27.13 18.48 12.04
CA GLU A 18 -26.71 18.54 13.44
C GLU A 18 -25.52 17.59 13.72
N VAL A 19 -25.60 16.34 13.24
CA VAL A 19 -24.52 15.36 13.39
C VAL A 19 -23.26 15.82 12.66
N LEU A 20 -23.37 16.27 11.42
CA LEU A 20 -22.23 16.77 10.64
C LEU A 20 -21.56 17.99 11.30
N ASN A 21 -22.36 18.93 11.80
CA ASN A 21 -21.84 20.15 12.40
C ASN A 21 -21.18 19.92 13.77
N SER A 22 -21.60 18.88 14.49
CA SER A 22 -21.02 18.47 15.79
C SER A 22 -19.84 17.52 15.65
N THR A 23 -19.63 16.92 14.47
CA THR A 23 -18.55 15.96 14.23
C THR A 23 -17.19 16.66 14.23
N PHE A 24 -16.25 16.10 15.00
CA PHE A 24 -14.90 16.62 15.11
C PHE A 24 -14.02 16.17 13.94
N GLN A 25 -13.52 17.14 13.18
CA GLN A 25 -12.63 16.88 12.05
C GLN A 25 -11.17 16.88 12.51
N ARG A 26 -10.55 15.69 12.60
CA ARG A 26 -9.16 15.56 13.10
C ARG A 26 -8.13 16.35 12.30
N SER A 27 -8.30 16.50 10.98
CA SER A 27 -7.36 17.25 10.13
C SER A 27 -7.33 18.75 10.40
N ILE A 28 -8.42 19.30 10.95
CA ILE A 28 -8.56 20.73 11.26
C ILE A 28 -8.54 20.96 12.78
N LEU A 29 -8.58 19.89 13.58
CA LEU A 29 -8.66 19.89 15.05
C LEU A 29 -9.84 20.72 15.59
N LEU A 30 -10.90 20.85 14.80
CA LEU A 30 -12.11 21.62 15.12
C LEU A 30 -13.36 20.92 14.57
N ASN A 31 -14.50 21.26 15.13
CA ASN A 31 -15.81 20.89 14.58
C ASN A 31 -16.15 21.81 13.41
N TYR A 32 -16.89 21.29 12.42
CA TYR A 32 -17.13 21.97 11.14
C TYR A 32 -17.77 23.37 11.27
N SER A 33 -18.68 23.59 12.24
CA SER A 33 -19.48 24.83 12.25
C SER A 33 -19.23 25.81 13.39
N PHE A 34 -18.65 25.43 14.54
CA PHE A 34 -18.64 26.33 15.70
C PHE A 34 -17.37 26.35 16.56
N GLY A 35 -16.31 25.63 16.19
CA GLY A 35 -15.06 25.61 16.98
C GLY A 35 -15.23 25.15 18.44
N THR A 36 -16.42 24.68 18.82
CA THR A 36 -16.84 24.26 20.16
C THR A 36 -17.72 23.02 20.03
N GLN A 37 -17.63 22.11 21.02
CA GLN A 37 -18.44 20.89 21.04
C GLN A 37 -19.90 21.24 21.35
N ILE A 38 -20.78 20.94 20.41
CA ILE A 38 -22.23 20.98 20.64
C ILE A 38 -22.60 19.65 21.31
N ASN A 39 -22.84 19.69 22.61
CA ASN A 39 -23.28 18.54 23.39
C ASN A 39 -24.78 18.32 23.20
N ASN A 40 -25.19 17.84 22.03
CA ASN A 40 -26.57 17.39 21.81
C ASN A 40 -26.66 15.88 21.93
N LYS A 41 -27.86 15.37 22.28
CA LYS A 41 -28.20 13.95 22.18
C LYS A 41 -28.27 13.58 20.70
N THR A 42 -27.11 13.44 20.08
CA THR A 42 -26.98 13.06 18.68
C THR A 42 -27.64 11.69 18.48
N ASP A 43 -28.26 11.53 17.30
CA ASP A 43 -28.81 10.24 16.90
C ASP A 43 -27.63 9.28 16.64
N LEU A 44 -27.28 8.50 17.66
CA LEU A 44 -26.17 7.53 17.65
C LEU A 44 -26.23 6.60 16.44
N ARG A 45 -27.43 6.34 15.92
CA ARG A 45 -27.64 5.49 14.75
C ARG A 45 -27.13 6.15 13.47
N ILE A 46 -27.37 7.45 13.29
CA ILE A 46 -26.91 8.20 12.11
C ILE A 46 -25.39 8.29 12.10
N GLN A 47 -24.79 8.55 13.27
CA GLN A 47 -23.34 8.61 13.41
C GLN A 47 -22.66 7.28 13.05
N GLN A 48 -23.19 6.16 13.55
CA GLN A 48 -22.70 4.83 13.19
C GLN A 48 -22.74 4.57 11.68
N LEU A 49 -23.84 4.94 11.01
CA LEU A 49 -23.98 4.74 9.57
C LEU A 49 -22.97 5.57 8.77
N ILE A 50 -22.71 6.82 9.19
CA ILE A 50 -21.71 7.68 8.56
C ILE A 50 -20.31 7.06 8.75
N ASP A 51 -19.99 6.60 9.95
CA ASP A 51 -18.69 5.97 10.25
C ASP A 51 -18.49 4.68 9.44
N GLU A 52 -19.51 3.84 9.34
CA GLU A 52 -19.49 2.62 8.50
C GLU A 52 -19.26 2.97 7.03
N GLN A 53 -19.98 3.96 6.49
CA GLN A 53 -19.83 4.39 5.11
C GLN A 53 -18.43 4.95 4.82
N LEU A 54 -17.89 5.77 5.72
CA LEU A 54 -16.54 6.32 5.62
C LEU A 54 -15.48 5.21 5.65
N GLN A 55 -15.65 4.20 6.50
CA GLN A 55 -14.74 3.06 6.56
C GLN A 55 -14.78 2.22 5.29
N LEU A 56 -15.97 1.99 4.74
CA LEU A 56 -16.15 1.27 3.47
C LEU A 56 -15.47 2.02 2.33
N GLU A 57 -15.78 3.30 2.14
CA GLU A 57 -15.20 4.12 1.08
C GLU A 57 -13.67 4.19 1.19
N PHE A 58 -13.15 4.36 2.42
CA PHE A 58 -11.72 4.38 2.66
C PHE A 58 -11.04 3.05 2.25
N ASN A 59 -11.65 1.92 2.59
CA ASN A 59 -11.12 0.61 2.24
C ASN A 59 -11.21 0.34 0.73
N GLU A 60 -12.31 0.70 0.09
CA GLU A 60 -12.49 0.57 -1.36
C GLU A 60 -11.45 1.38 -2.13
N ASN A 61 -11.25 2.65 -1.75
CA ASN A 61 -10.23 3.51 -2.35
C ASN A 61 -8.82 2.92 -2.22
N ARG A 62 -8.50 2.35 -1.05
CA ARG A 62 -7.20 1.66 -0.86
C ARG A 62 -7.07 0.40 -1.70
N GLU A 63 -8.12 -0.39 -1.82
CA GLU A 63 -8.12 -1.59 -2.65
C GLU A 63 -7.95 -1.26 -4.14
N LEU A 64 -8.60 -0.20 -4.63
CA LEU A 64 -8.41 0.31 -5.99
C LEU A 64 -6.94 0.70 -6.22
N LEU A 65 -6.35 1.47 -5.31
CA LEU A 65 -4.94 1.86 -5.39
C LEU A 65 -4.00 0.66 -5.36
N ARG A 66 -4.25 -0.32 -4.47
CA ARG A 66 -3.45 -1.56 -4.38
C ARG A 66 -3.53 -2.39 -5.65
N LYS A 67 -4.72 -2.54 -6.24
CA LYS A 67 -4.92 -3.26 -7.50
C LYS A 67 -4.15 -2.60 -8.64
N ALA A 68 -4.22 -1.27 -8.74
CA ALA A 68 -3.49 -0.50 -9.75
C ALA A 68 -1.96 -0.61 -9.56
N ALA A 69 -1.47 -0.47 -8.32
CA ALA A 69 -0.04 -0.62 -8.03
C ALA A 69 0.45 -2.04 -8.35
N LYS A 70 -0.33 -3.07 -7.99
CA LYS A 70 0.00 -4.47 -8.27
C LYS A 70 0.09 -4.74 -9.77
N SER A 71 -0.85 -4.24 -10.57
CA SER A 71 -0.81 -4.43 -12.03
C SER A 71 0.43 -3.80 -12.65
N GLN A 72 0.80 -2.59 -12.20
CA GLN A 72 1.99 -1.89 -12.68
C GLN A 72 3.29 -2.59 -12.28
N ILE A 73 3.39 -3.07 -11.04
CA ILE A 73 4.56 -3.84 -10.57
C ILE A 73 4.72 -5.12 -11.40
N ILE A 74 3.64 -5.86 -11.64
CA ILE A 74 3.66 -7.07 -12.46
C ILE A 74 4.14 -6.75 -13.89
N LYS A 75 3.68 -5.65 -14.48
CA LYS A 75 4.12 -5.22 -15.80
C LYS A 75 5.64 -4.99 -15.84
N VAL A 76 6.18 -4.22 -14.89
CA VAL A 76 7.61 -3.94 -14.78
C VAL A 76 8.41 -5.22 -14.53
N GLN A 77 7.95 -6.11 -13.65
CA GLN A 77 8.62 -7.38 -13.39
C GLN A 77 8.68 -8.27 -14.63
N ASN A 78 7.60 -8.31 -15.43
CA ASN A 78 7.56 -9.06 -16.67
C ASN A 78 8.52 -8.47 -17.72
N GLU A 79 8.57 -7.15 -17.86
CA GLU A 79 9.52 -6.47 -18.75
C GLU A 79 10.97 -6.74 -18.32
N ASN A 80 11.27 -6.62 -17.03
CA ASN A 80 12.59 -6.94 -16.46
C ASN A 80 12.97 -8.40 -16.71
N LYS A 81 12.04 -9.33 -16.52
CA LYS A 81 12.25 -10.76 -16.80
C LYS A 81 12.59 -11.01 -18.28
N LYS A 82 11.85 -10.38 -19.20
CA LYS A 82 12.12 -10.48 -20.65
C LYS A 82 13.52 -9.97 -20.99
N SER A 83 13.86 -8.76 -20.53
CA SER A 83 15.18 -8.15 -20.77
C SER A 83 16.32 -8.94 -20.18
N TYR A 84 16.17 -9.44 -18.95
CA TYR A 84 17.16 -10.29 -18.30
C TYR A 84 17.35 -11.59 -19.09
N ASN A 85 16.26 -12.31 -19.39
CA ASN A 85 16.32 -13.58 -20.10
C ASN A 85 16.93 -13.46 -21.51
N LEU A 86 16.73 -12.32 -22.21
CA LEU A 86 17.34 -12.07 -23.51
C LEU A 86 18.87 -12.01 -23.45
N ARG A 87 19.44 -11.48 -22.36
CA ARG A 87 20.88 -11.23 -22.21
C ARG A 87 21.58 -12.24 -21.30
N ARG A 88 20.81 -13.05 -20.58
CA ARG A 88 21.33 -14.03 -19.62
C ARG A 88 22.04 -15.15 -20.37
N LYS A 89 23.28 -15.43 -19.97
CA LYS A 89 24.01 -16.64 -20.39
C LYS A 89 23.54 -17.85 -19.59
N SER A 90 23.44 -19.01 -20.24
CA SER A 90 23.16 -20.27 -19.55
C SER A 90 24.17 -20.50 -18.43
N PRO A 91 23.74 -21.00 -17.26
CA PRO A 91 24.66 -21.30 -16.18
C PRO A 91 25.65 -22.38 -16.63
N CYS A 92 26.91 -22.27 -16.18
CA CYS A 92 27.84 -23.38 -16.25
C CYS A 92 27.39 -24.43 -15.23
N LEU A 93 27.13 -25.65 -15.69
CA LEU A 93 26.78 -26.77 -14.83
C LEU A 93 28.06 -27.49 -14.44
N TYR A 94 28.24 -27.74 -13.14
CA TYR A 94 29.40 -28.45 -12.61
C TYR A 94 28.99 -29.81 -12.06
N SER A 95 29.83 -30.81 -12.31
CA SER A 95 29.71 -32.16 -11.77
C SER A 95 30.67 -32.38 -10.60
N VAL A 96 30.39 -33.41 -9.79
CA VAL A 96 31.30 -33.82 -8.72
C VAL A 96 32.65 -34.24 -9.34
N LYS A 97 33.75 -33.67 -8.83
CA LYS A 97 35.15 -33.78 -9.32
C LYS A 97 35.56 -32.82 -10.43
N ASP A 98 34.71 -31.88 -10.85
CA ASP A 98 35.14 -30.81 -11.75
C ASP A 98 36.13 -29.87 -11.06
N LEU A 99 37.27 -29.64 -11.70
CA LEU A 99 38.25 -28.66 -11.26
C LEU A 99 37.77 -27.27 -11.68
N VAL A 100 37.36 -26.47 -10.70
CA VAL A 100 36.83 -25.12 -10.92
C VAL A 100 37.67 -24.08 -10.20
N ALA A 101 37.85 -22.95 -10.87
CA ALA A 101 38.68 -21.87 -10.40
C ALA A 101 37.78 -20.81 -9.73
N ILE A 102 37.86 -20.66 -8.40
CA ILE A 102 37.02 -19.69 -7.66
C ILE A 102 37.69 -18.31 -7.68
N LYS A 103 37.02 -17.33 -8.28
CA LYS A 103 37.47 -15.94 -8.30
C LYS A 103 37.38 -15.33 -6.89
N ARG A 104 38.47 -14.73 -6.42
CA ARG A 104 38.47 -13.92 -5.19
C ARG A 104 37.75 -12.59 -5.42
N THR A 105 36.85 -12.22 -4.51
CA THR A 105 36.04 -10.98 -4.60
C THR A 105 36.53 -9.86 -3.68
N GLN A 106 37.42 -10.16 -2.72
CA GLN A 106 37.99 -9.19 -1.78
C GLN A 106 39.53 -9.21 -1.86
N HIS A 107 40.14 -8.01 -1.85
CA HIS A 107 41.59 -7.86 -1.86
C HIS A 107 42.11 -7.85 -0.41
N GLY A 108 43.07 -8.73 -0.12
CA GLY A 108 43.82 -8.68 1.14
C GLY A 108 44.96 -7.66 1.07
N PRO A 109 45.50 -7.23 2.23
CA PRO A 109 46.65 -6.33 2.25
C PRO A 109 47.83 -6.95 1.49
N GLY A 110 48.39 -6.21 0.53
CA GLY A 110 49.50 -6.64 -0.32
C GLY A 110 49.10 -7.36 -1.64
N GLN A 111 47.81 -7.46 -1.98
CA GLN A 111 47.36 -8.06 -3.25
C GLN A 111 46.86 -7.02 -4.25
N ASN A 112 47.55 -6.91 -5.39
CA ASN A 112 47.14 -6.09 -6.53
C ASN A 112 46.13 -6.85 -7.41
N SER A 113 45.32 -6.13 -8.20
CA SER A 113 44.24 -6.68 -9.06
C SER A 113 44.67 -7.81 -10.01
N ALA A 114 45.97 -7.85 -10.36
CA ALA A 114 46.58 -8.86 -11.22
C ALA A 114 46.87 -10.20 -10.51
N SER A 115 46.87 -10.24 -9.17
CA SER A 115 47.23 -11.41 -8.36
C SER A 115 46.03 -12.27 -7.91
N ASN A 116 44.89 -12.16 -8.61
CA ASN A 116 43.69 -12.98 -8.39
C ASN A 116 43.93 -14.45 -8.78
N LEU A 117 44.86 -15.11 -8.10
CA LEU A 117 45.13 -16.52 -8.23
C LEU A 117 44.09 -17.30 -7.44
N TYR A 118 43.49 -18.24 -8.16
CA TYR A 118 42.43 -19.13 -7.72
C TYR A 118 42.84 -19.95 -6.49
N ARG A 119 41.89 -20.16 -5.58
CA ARG A 119 42.09 -21.05 -4.42
C ARG A 119 41.85 -22.49 -4.88
N SER A 120 42.89 -23.35 -4.84
CA SER A 120 42.72 -24.80 -4.97
C SER A 120 42.06 -25.35 -3.69
N ILE A 121 41.08 -26.24 -3.85
CA ILE A 121 40.53 -27.08 -2.78
C ILE A 121 41.22 -28.44 -2.90
#